data_AF-Q0BPE7-F1
#
_entry.id   AF-Q0BPE7-F1
#
_cell.length_a   1.000
_cell.length_b   1.000
_cell.length_c   1.000
_cell.angle_alpha   90.00
_cell.angle_beta   90.00
_cell.angle_gamma   90.00
#
_symmetry.space_group_name_H-M   'P 1'
#
loop_
_entity.id
_entity.type
_entity.pdbx_description
1 polymer ?
#
loop_
_entity_poly.entity_id
_entity_poly.type
_entity_poly.pdbx_seq_one_letter_code
_entity_poly.pdbx_strand_id
1 'polypeptide(L)'
;MPAIPMRMLRSVLMTLWWHRLHGMTRGDRSPQAMMRRICRRGRVLLQTVLNRGCRRDAVMKTGVVVGLQAEARLLRGFGIAAVGGGEPEGAERAAIHLVESGVDRLVSFGLAGGLDPAILPGALLIPAELIEEGALYQTDPSWAGGMTVRRMVATRQVVASRTDKAALFRQTGAGAVDLESGAVARVAARYGIPFSIVRAVCDPADRDLPPAALLALDQAGAIGVFRVAGSILRQPSQIGSLMALARDAAAARQTLRRFQWPKQG
;
A
#
# COMPACT_ATOMS: atom_id res chain seq x y z
N MET A 1 17.89 -5.07 -37.72
CA MET A 1 18.63 -5.21 -36.44
C MET A 1 18.82 -3.82 -35.85
N PRO A 2 18.14 -3.42 -34.76
CA PRO A 2 18.39 -2.10 -34.20
C PRO A 2 19.66 -2.13 -33.35
N ALA A 3 20.51 -1.13 -33.55
CA ALA A 3 21.77 -0.97 -32.83
C ALA A 3 21.52 -0.60 -31.36
N ILE A 4 22.18 -1.31 -30.44
CA ILE A 4 22.16 -1.01 -29.00
C ILE A 4 22.94 0.29 -28.78
N PRO A 5 22.36 1.33 -28.16
CA PRO A 5 23.06 2.59 -27.94
C PRO A 5 24.25 2.41 -26.98
N MET A 6 25.45 2.83 -27.41
CA MET A 6 26.74 2.70 -26.71
C MET A 6 26.75 3.15 -25.23
N ARG A 7 25.81 4.02 -24.81
CA ARG A 7 25.66 4.46 -23.41
C ARG A 7 25.18 3.33 -22.48
N MET A 8 24.37 2.39 -22.97
CA MET A 8 23.88 1.24 -22.18
C MET A 8 24.97 0.21 -21.90
N LEU A 9 25.86 -0.05 -22.88
CA LEU A 9 26.96 -1.00 -22.69
C LEU A 9 27.95 -0.52 -21.61
N ARG A 10 28.23 0.78 -21.57
CA ARG A 10 29.12 1.38 -20.56
C ARG A 10 28.58 1.24 -19.13
N SER A 11 27.28 1.40 -18.93
CA SER A 11 26.68 1.30 -17.59
C SER A 11 26.69 -0.14 -17.06
N VAL A 12 26.43 -1.14 -17.92
CA VAL A 12 26.46 -2.55 -17.54
C VAL A 12 27.89 -3.02 -17.24
N LEU A 13 28.85 -2.59 -18.06
CA LEU A 13 30.27 -2.90 -17.86
C LEU A 13 30.83 -2.26 -16.58
N MET A 14 30.42 -1.04 -16.23
CA MET A 14 30.86 -0.39 -14.98
C MET A 14 30.31 -1.09 -13.73
N THR A 15 29.05 -1.52 -13.73
CA THR A 15 28.47 -2.24 -12.57
C THR A 15 29.09 -3.63 -12.39
N LEU A 16 29.43 -4.31 -13.49
CA LEU A 16 30.16 -5.58 -13.46
C LEU A 16 31.60 -5.41 -12.98
N TRP A 17 32.25 -4.30 -13.35
CA TRP A 17 33.62 -3.99 -12.93
C TRP A 17 33.69 -3.57 -11.45
N TRP A 18 32.72 -2.80 -10.95
CA TRP A 18 32.64 -2.38 -9.54
C TRP A 18 32.43 -3.57 -8.60
N HIS A 19 31.55 -4.51 -8.96
CA HIS A 19 31.35 -5.74 -8.17
C HIS A 19 32.56 -6.69 -8.19
N ARG A 20 33.39 -6.65 -9.24
CA ARG A 20 34.64 -7.43 -9.32
C ARG A 20 35.71 -6.91 -8.36
N LEU A 21 35.65 -5.63 -7.99
CA LEU A 21 36.67 -4.98 -7.17
C LEU A 21 36.33 -4.95 -5.67
N HIS A 22 35.05 -4.99 -5.24
CA HIS A 22 34.67 -4.66 -3.85
C HIS A 22 33.79 -5.71 -3.12
N GLY A 23 33.68 -6.95 -3.60
CA GLY A 23 32.79 -7.96 -3.02
C GLY A 23 33.45 -9.26 -2.60
N MET A 24 34.40 -9.24 -1.65
CA MET A 24 34.93 -10.47 -1.02
C MET A 24 34.58 -10.49 0.47
N THR A 25 33.46 -11.13 0.82
CA THR A 25 33.22 -11.64 2.18
C THR A 25 33.37 -13.16 2.17
N ARG A 26 34.19 -13.68 3.09
CA ARG A 26 34.52 -15.10 3.25
C ARG A 26 33.26 -15.90 3.61
N GLY A 27 32.63 -16.55 2.63
CA GLY A 27 31.46 -17.38 2.89
C GLY A 27 30.83 -18.15 1.73
N ASP A 28 31.33 -18.06 0.48
CA ASP A 28 30.74 -18.77 -0.67
C ASP A 28 31.79 -19.68 -1.34
N ARG A 29 31.90 -20.95 -0.90
CA ARG A 29 32.83 -21.96 -1.49
C ARG A 29 32.24 -22.68 -2.69
N SER A 30 31.73 -21.96 -3.69
CA SER A 30 31.35 -22.55 -4.97
C SER A 30 31.32 -21.50 -6.09
N PRO A 31 32.29 -21.54 -7.03
CA PRO A 31 32.28 -20.69 -8.22
C PRO A 31 30.98 -20.81 -9.04
N GLN A 32 30.30 -21.96 -8.96
CA GLN A 32 29.04 -22.22 -9.65
C GLN A 32 27.84 -21.52 -8.99
N ALA A 33 27.82 -21.41 -7.66
CA ALA A 33 26.76 -20.71 -6.92
C ALA A 33 26.80 -19.19 -7.16
N MET A 34 28.01 -18.62 -7.21
CA MET A 34 28.24 -17.22 -7.55
C MET A 34 27.82 -16.91 -8.99
N MET A 35 28.21 -17.77 -9.95
CA MET A 35 27.81 -17.62 -11.36
C MET A 35 26.29 -17.70 -11.54
N ARG A 36 25.60 -18.59 -10.81
CA ARG A 36 24.13 -18.69 -10.83
C ARG A 36 23.44 -17.44 -10.25
N ARG A 37 23.99 -16.81 -9.20
CA ARG A 37 23.48 -15.55 -8.63
C ARG A 37 23.68 -14.37 -9.58
N ILE A 38 24.86 -14.26 -10.20
CA ILE A 38 25.17 -13.22 -11.19
C ILE A 38 24.30 -13.38 -12.44
N CYS A 39 24.14 -14.60 -12.96
CA CYS A 39 23.24 -14.88 -14.07
C CYS A 39 21.76 -14.63 -13.73
N ARG A 40 21.29 -14.94 -12.51
CA ARG A 40 19.91 -14.62 -12.09
C ARG A 40 19.67 -13.11 -11.98
N ARG A 41 20.57 -12.35 -11.35
CA ARG A 41 20.45 -10.88 -11.25
C ARG A 41 20.61 -10.18 -12.59
N GLY A 42 21.54 -10.64 -13.44
CA GLY A 42 21.72 -10.13 -14.80
C GLY A 42 20.53 -10.42 -15.70
N ARG A 43 19.89 -11.60 -15.57
CA ARG A 43 18.69 -11.96 -16.32
C ARG A 43 17.49 -11.13 -15.88
N VAL A 44 17.29 -10.89 -14.58
CA VAL A 44 16.24 -9.98 -14.07
C VAL A 44 16.46 -8.55 -14.58
N LEU A 45 17.67 -8.00 -14.47
CA LEU A 45 17.96 -6.63 -14.89
C LEU A 45 17.80 -6.45 -16.42
N LEU A 46 18.29 -7.41 -17.21
CA LEU A 46 18.16 -7.39 -18.67
C LEU A 46 16.70 -7.56 -19.10
N GLN A 47 15.92 -8.38 -18.39
CA GLN A 47 14.50 -8.61 -18.68
C GLN A 47 13.63 -7.42 -18.24
N THR A 48 13.99 -6.71 -17.16
CA THR A 48 13.38 -5.42 -16.78
C THR A 48 13.68 -4.32 -17.81
N VAL A 49 14.91 -4.24 -18.34
CA VAL A 49 15.28 -3.24 -19.36
C VAL A 49 14.65 -3.57 -20.72
N LEU A 50 14.63 -4.84 -21.12
CA LEU A 50 13.96 -5.29 -22.36
C LEU A 50 12.43 -5.15 -22.27
N ASN A 51 11.79 -5.41 -21.12
CA ASN A 51 10.35 -5.19 -20.93
C ASN A 51 9.96 -3.69 -20.93
N ARG A 52 10.86 -2.80 -20.51
CA ARG A 52 10.62 -1.33 -20.56
C ARG A 52 10.61 -0.77 -21.98
N GLY A 53 11.28 -1.43 -22.94
CA GLY A 53 11.35 -0.97 -24.33
C GLY A 53 10.14 -1.35 -25.20
N CYS A 54 9.38 -2.38 -24.81
CA CYS A 54 8.36 -3.00 -25.69
C CYS A 54 6.90 -2.79 -25.23
N ARG A 55 6.64 -2.15 -24.07
CA ARG A 55 5.30 -1.97 -23.49
C ARG A 55 4.79 -0.53 -23.59
N ARG A 56 4.85 0.10 -24.77
CA ARG A 56 4.17 1.40 -24.95
C ARG A 56 2.70 1.28 -25.36
N ASP A 57 2.27 0.10 -25.85
CA ASP A 57 0.92 -0.10 -26.40
C ASP A 57 0.11 -1.23 -25.71
N ALA A 58 0.63 -1.84 -24.64
CA ALA A 58 -0.10 -2.86 -23.88
C ALA A 58 -0.82 -2.24 -22.67
N VAL A 59 -2.13 -2.41 -22.60
CA VAL A 59 -2.97 -2.00 -21.47
C VAL A 59 -2.51 -2.74 -20.22
N MET A 60 -1.93 -2.02 -19.26
CA MET A 60 -1.43 -2.61 -18.01
C MET A 60 -2.59 -3.11 -17.14
N LYS A 61 -2.62 -4.41 -16.83
CA LYS A 61 -3.65 -4.98 -15.95
C LYS A 61 -3.40 -4.54 -14.52
N THR A 62 -4.36 -3.82 -13.93
CA THR A 62 -4.24 -3.32 -12.56
C THR A 62 -5.05 -4.19 -11.61
N GLY A 63 -4.39 -4.77 -10.60
CA GLY A 63 -5.04 -5.39 -9.46
C GLY A 63 -5.26 -4.36 -8.35
N VAL A 64 -6.45 -4.34 -7.77
CA VAL A 64 -6.79 -3.42 -6.68
C VAL A 64 -7.18 -4.21 -5.44
N VAL A 65 -6.40 -4.06 -4.37
CA VAL A 65 -6.70 -4.62 -3.06
C VAL A 65 -7.48 -3.60 -2.26
N VAL A 66 -8.64 -4.00 -1.75
CA VAL A 66 -9.49 -3.17 -0.88
C VAL A 66 -9.74 -3.87 0.44
N GLY A 67 -9.96 -3.11 1.51
CA GLY A 67 -10.28 -3.69 2.82
C GLY A 67 -11.68 -4.29 2.86
N LEU A 68 -12.68 -3.60 2.30
CA LEU A 68 -14.09 -3.96 2.43
C LEU A 68 -14.83 -4.07 1.10
N GLN A 69 -15.89 -4.89 1.07
CA GLN A 69 -16.76 -5.02 -0.12
C GLN A 69 -17.36 -3.67 -0.56
N ALA A 70 -17.64 -2.78 0.40
CA ALA A 70 -18.15 -1.45 0.10
C ALA A 70 -17.14 -0.59 -0.69
N GLU A 71 -15.84 -0.78 -0.46
CA GLU A 71 -14.77 -0.08 -1.19
C GLU A 71 -14.59 -0.65 -2.60
N ALA A 72 -14.71 -1.97 -2.77
CA ALA A 72 -14.68 -2.60 -4.10
C ALA A 72 -15.72 -2.00 -5.06
N ARG A 73 -16.91 -1.67 -4.55
CA ARG A 73 -17.98 -1.02 -5.32
C ARG A 73 -17.60 0.38 -5.83
N LEU A 74 -16.65 1.05 -5.18
CA LEU A 74 -16.20 2.41 -5.57
C LEU A 74 -15.28 2.39 -6.79
N LEU A 75 -14.75 1.23 -7.18
CA LEU A 75 -13.84 1.10 -8.32
C LEU A 75 -14.55 1.24 -9.68
N ARG A 76 -15.89 1.11 -9.73
CA ARG A 76 -16.71 1.28 -10.95
C ARG A 76 -16.20 0.49 -12.16
N GLY A 77 -15.76 -0.75 -11.92
CA GLY A 77 -15.23 -1.63 -12.96
C GLY A 77 -13.77 -1.37 -13.35
N PHE A 78 -13.07 -0.46 -12.66
CA PHE A 78 -11.64 -0.29 -12.86
C PHE A 78 -10.85 -1.46 -12.27
N GLY A 79 -10.02 -2.08 -13.11
CA GLY A 79 -9.08 -3.14 -12.72
C GLY A 79 -9.78 -4.40 -12.20
N ILE A 80 -8.97 -5.29 -11.61
CA ILE A 80 -9.44 -6.53 -10.99
C ILE A 80 -9.37 -6.32 -9.48
N ALA A 81 -10.52 -6.35 -8.82
CA ALA A 81 -10.61 -6.09 -7.38
C ALA A 81 -10.53 -7.38 -6.56
N ALA A 82 -9.81 -7.35 -5.44
CA ALA A 82 -9.85 -8.40 -4.43
C ALA A 82 -10.03 -7.79 -3.03
N VAL A 83 -10.90 -8.40 -2.22
CA VAL A 83 -11.26 -7.91 -0.89
C VAL A 83 -10.42 -8.62 0.17
N GLY A 84 -9.66 -7.84 0.94
CA GLY A 84 -8.75 -8.31 1.98
C GLY A 84 -9.37 -8.42 3.37
N GLY A 85 -10.63 -8.01 3.57
CA GLY A 85 -11.32 -8.16 4.86
C GLY A 85 -10.82 -7.22 5.96
N GLY A 86 -10.18 -6.11 5.62
CA GLY A 86 -9.75 -5.10 6.59
C GLY A 86 -8.59 -5.51 7.51
N GLU A 87 -7.87 -6.59 7.16
CA GLU A 87 -6.78 -7.15 7.96
C GLU A 87 -5.53 -7.40 7.09
N PRO A 88 -4.31 -7.32 7.66
CA PRO A 88 -3.07 -7.54 6.92
C PRO A 88 -3.00 -8.90 6.21
N GLU A 89 -3.43 -9.98 6.87
CA GLU A 89 -3.36 -11.34 6.34
C GLU A 89 -4.31 -11.54 5.15
N GLY A 90 -5.50 -10.94 5.22
CA GLY A 90 -6.45 -11.01 4.13
C GLY A 90 -6.03 -10.13 2.94
N ALA A 91 -5.42 -8.97 3.20
CA ALA A 91 -4.80 -8.16 2.17
C ALA A 91 -3.65 -8.89 1.46
N GLU A 92 -2.83 -9.64 2.19
CA GLU A 92 -1.77 -10.47 1.62
C GLU A 92 -2.35 -11.56 0.70
N ARG A 93 -3.37 -12.30 1.16
CA ARG A 93 -4.06 -13.31 0.33
C ARG A 93 -4.68 -12.70 -0.93
N ALA A 94 -5.34 -11.55 -0.80
CA ALA A 94 -5.95 -10.82 -1.90
C ALA A 94 -4.89 -10.38 -2.93
N ALA A 95 -3.75 -9.83 -2.46
CA ALA A 95 -2.66 -9.41 -3.32
C ALA A 95 -2.03 -10.60 -4.06
N ILE A 96 -1.77 -11.72 -3.38
CA ILE A 96 -1.22 -12.93 -4.00
C ILE A 96 -2.17 -13.44 -5.10
N HIS A 97 -3.46 -13.55 -4.79
CA HIS A 97 -4.47 -13.99 -5.76
C HIS A 97 -4.50 -13.13 -7.02
N LEU A 98 -4.43 -11.79 -6.88
CA LEU A 98 -4.37 -10.87 -8.03
C LEU A 98 -3.11 -11.09 -8.86
N VAL A 99 -1.96 -11.24 -8.22
CA VAL A 99 -0.68 -11.47 -8.94
C VAL A 99 -0.67 -12.81 -9.65
N GLU A 100 -1.18 -13.87 -9.02
CA GLU A 100 -1.35 -15.19 -9.65
C GLU A 100 -2.34 -15.15 -10.82
N SER A 101 -3.30 -14.23 -10.79
CA SER A 101 -4.22 -13.94 -11.89
C SER A 101 -3.61 -13.10 -13.02
N GLY A 102 -2.33 -12.72 -12.90
CA GLY A 102 -1.56 -12.07 -13.97
C GLY A 102 -1.75 -10.56 -14.08
N VAL A 103 -2.00 -9.85 -12.97
CA VAL A 103 -1.96 -8.37 -12.96
C VAL A 103 -0.52 -7.87 -13.11
N ASP A 104 -0.35 -6.73 -13.78
CA ASP A 104 0.95 -6.10 -14.02
C ASP A 104 1.35 -5.12 -12.92
N ARG A 105 0.41 -4.70 -12.07
CA ARG A 105 0.62 -3.78 -10.93
C ARG A 105 -0.45 -3.96 -9.86
N LEU A 106 -0.12 -3.56 -8.63
CA LEU A 106 -1.03 -3.56 -7.49
C LEU A 106 -1.33 -2.14 -6.99
N VAL A 107 -2.57 -1.91 -6.59
CA VAL A 107 -3.00 -0.69 -5.90
C VAL A 107 -3.68 -1.10 -4.59
N SER A 108 -3.24 -0.52 -3.47
CA SER A 108 -3.98 -0.60 -2.21
C SER A 108 -4.92 0.60 -2.12
N PHE A 109 -6.24 0.35 -2.07
CA PHE A 109 -7.28 1.37 -2.13
C PHE A 109 -8.23 1.24 -0.94
N GLY A 110 -8.46 2.34 -0.22
CA GLY A 110 -9.37 2.31 0.93
C GLY A 110 -9.24 3.49 1.88
N LEU A 111 -9.72 3.28 3.10
CA LEU A 111 -9.62 4.27 4.17
C LEU A 111 -8.27 4.19 4.91
N ALA A 112 -7.91 5.28 5.59
CA ALA A 112 -6.74 5.35 6.48
C ALA A 112 -7.03 6.28 7.67
N GLY A 113 -6.30 6.07 8.77
CA GLY A 113 -6.28 6.99 9.91
C GLY A 113 -5.25 8.10 9.71
N GLY A 114 -5.57 9.30 10.15
CA GLY A 114 -4.68 10.46 10.08
C GLY A 114 -3.59 10.42 11.15
N LEU A 115 -2.39 10.85 10.80
CA LEU A 115 -1.25 11.01 11.71
C LEU A 115 -0.74 12.45 11.76
N ASP A 116 -0.78 13.16 10.64
CA ASP A 116 -0.43 14.57 10.56
C ASP A 116 -1.66 15.44 10.89
N PRO A 117 -1.61 16.29 11.94
CA PRO A 117 -2.71 17.20 12.29
C PRO A 117 -3.10 18.18 11.18
N ALA A 118 -2.21 18.44 10.20
CA ALA A 118 -2.53 19.29 9.05
C ALA A 118 -3.40 18.56 8.00
N ILE A 119 -3.52 17.23 8.07
CA ILE A 119 -4.31 16.43 7.14
C ILE A 119 -5.69 16.18 7.72
N LEU A 120 -6.69 16.83 7.12
CA LEU A 120 -8.07 16.74 7.57
C LEU A 120 -8.77 15.47 7.06
N PRO A 121 -9.79 14.97 7.78
CA PRO A 121 -10.64 13.91 7.27
C PRO A 121 -11.26 14.26 5.91
N GLY A 122 -11.38 13.26 5.05
CA GLY A 122 -11.78 13.43 3.66
C GLY A 122 -10.64 13.74 2.69
N ALA A 123 -9.43 14.05 3.18
CA ALA A 123 -8.26 14.23 2.30
C ALA A 123 -7.91 12.91 1.58
N LEU A 124 -7.68 13.00 0.26
CA LEU A 124 -7.17 11.90 -0.55
C LEU A 124 -5.65 11.93 -0.55
N LEU A 125 -5.02 10.81 -0.20
CA LEU A 125 -3.59 10.65 -0.08
C LEU A 125 -3.07 9.66 -1.12
N ILE A 126 -2.00 10.07 -1.78
CA ILE A 126 -1.24 9.25 -2.72
C ILE A 126 0.22 9.29 -2.24
N PRO A 127 0.59 8.44 -1.26
CA PRO A 127 1.92 8.49 -0.66
C PRO A 127 2.97 8.02 -1.67
N ALA A 128 4.16 8.64 -1.65
CA ALA A 128 5.33 8.23 -2.44
C ALA A 128 6.15 7.10 -1.78
N GLU A 129 6.03 6.97 -0.45
CA GLU A 129 6.72 5.97 0.34
C GLU A 129 5.76 5.33 1.36
N LEU A 130 5.96 4.05 1.63
CA LEU A 130 5.30 3.33 2.72
C LEU A 130 6.35 2.78 3.69
N ILE A 131 6.12 2.98 4.99
CA ILE A 131 6.91 2.36 6.06
C ILE A 131 6.08 1.21 6.66
N GLU A 132 6.67 0.03 6.75
CA GLU A 132 6.10 -1.10 7.50
C GLU A 132 7.22 -1.78 8.28
N GLU A 133 7.09 -1.90 9.61
CA GLU A 133 8.08 -2.57 10.48
C GLU A 133 9.54 -2.11 10.25
N GLY A 134 9.74 -0.83 9.93
CA GLY A 134 11.04 -0.23 9.65
C GLY A 134 11.55 -0.43 8.21
N ALA A 135 10.90 -1.26 7.40
CA ALA A 135 11.16 -1.36 5.98
C ALA A 135 10.50 -0.20 5.21
N LEU A 136 11.20 0.31 4.19
CA LEU A 136 10.73 1.38 3.32
C LEU A 136 10.41 0.82 1.93
N TYR A 137 9.17 0.99 1.49
CA TYR A 137 8.71 0.61 0.16
C TYR A 137 8.47 1.86 -0.67
N GLN A 138 9.02 1.87 -1.89
CA GLN A 138 8.71 2.91 -2.88
C GLN A 138 7.36 2.59 -3.51
N THR A 139 6.53 3.60 -3.66
CA THR A 139 5.26 3.49 -4.38
C THR A 139 5.37 4.24 -5.72
N ASP A 140 4.45 3.95 -6.63
CA ASP A 140 4.24 4.71 -7.85
C ASP A 140 3.15 5.76 -7.58
N PRO A 141 3.51 7.06 -7.41
CA PRO A 141 2.55 8.13 -7.12
C PRO A 141 1.92 8.73 -8.38
N SER A 142 1.98 8.04 -9.53
CA SER A 142 1.50 8.56 -10.82
C SER A 142 -0.03 8.74 -10.94
N TRP A 143 -0.80 8.37 -9.91
CA TRP A 143 -2.24 8.57 -9.90
C TRP A 143 -2.57 10.04 -9.63
N ALA A 144 -3.42 10.64 -10.46
CA ALA A 144 -3.81 12.04 -10.33
C ALA A 144 -4.97 12.22 -9.33
N GLY A 145 -5.10 13.43 -8.76
CA GLY A 145 -6.30 13.86 -8.03
C GLY A 145 -6.25 13.78 -6.51
N GLY A 146 -5.12 13.38 -5.92
CA GLY A 146 -4.90 13.39 -4.48
C GLY A 146 -3.71 14.25 -4.05
N MET A 147 -3.63 14.53 -2.76
CA MET A 147 -2.45 15.13 -2.16
C MET A 147 -1.33 14.09 -2.15
N THR A 148 -0.25 14.38 -2.87
CA THR A 148 0.97 13.58 -2.75
C THR A 148 1.59 13.85 -1.40
N VAL A 149 1.49 12.88 -0.50
CA VAL A 149 2.19 12.92 0.78
C VAL A 149 3.51 12.16 0.64
N ARG A 150 4.52 12.57 1.42
CA ARG A 150 5.82 11.91 1.36
C ARG A 150 5.71 10.46 1.80
N ARG A 151 5.10 10.21 2.96
CA ARG A 151 5.08 8.89 3.62
C ARG A 151 3.71 8.53 4.19
N MET A 152 3.43 7.24 4.17
CA MET A 152 2.42 6.59 4.99
C MET A 152 3.07 5.47 5.81
N VAL A 153 2.41 5.04 6.88
CA VAL A 153 2.79 3.85 7.65
C VAL A 153 1.72 2.77 7.49
N ALA A 154 2.12 1.51 7.40
CA ALA A 154 1.25 0.38 7.64
C ALA A 154 1.58 -0.25 9.00
N THR A 155 0.57 -0.48 9.82
CA THR A 155 0.68 -1.20 11.09
C THR A 155 -0.09 -2.51 11.05
N ARG A 156 0.24 -3.44 11.94
CA ARG A 156 -0.51 -4.71 12.07
C ARG A 156 -1.72 -4.60 12.97
N GLN A 157 -1.83 -3.50 13.73
CA GLN A 157 -2.91 -3.23 14.67
C GLN A 157 -3.38 -1.80 14.53
N VAL A 158 -4.64 -1.58 14.92
CA VAL A 158 -5.28 -0.25 14.89
C VAL A 158 -4.57 0.69 15.85
N VAL A 159 -4.16 1.87 15.35
CA VAL A 159 -3.61 2.95 16.18
C VAL A 159 -4.77 3.80 16.69
N ALA A 160 -5.28 3.45 17.87
CA ALA A 160 -6.53 3.98 18.39
C ALA A 160 -6.39 5.35 19.07
N SER A 161 -5.33 5.56 19.85
CA SER A 161 -5.21 6.76 20.68
C SER A 161 -4.52 7.91 19.93
N ARG A 162 -4.94 9.14 20.23
CA ARG A 162 -4.29 10.38 19.75
C ARG A 162 -2.82 10.44 20.16
N THR A 163 -2.48 9.89 21.32
CA THR A 163 -1.11 9.84 21.83
C THR A 163 -0.24 8.91 21.00
N ASP A 164 -0.76 7.74 20.63
CA ASP A 164 -0.04 6.77 19.79
C ASP A 164 0.09 7.30 18.36
N LYS A 165 -0.96 7.93 17.81
CA LYS A 165 -0.91 8.61 16.52
C LYS A 165 0.15 9.70 16.50
N ALA A 166 0.18 10.56 17.52
CA ALA A 166 1.18 11.63 17.62
C ALA A 166 2.60 11.07 17.78
N ALA A 167 2.77 9.99 18.55
CA ALA A 167 4.06 9.32 18.68
C ALA A 167 4.53 8.73 17.34
N LEU A 168 3.64 8.05 16.62
CA LEU A 168 3.93 7.47 15.32
C LEU A 168 4.26 8.55 14.27
N PHE A 169 3.53 9.66 14.28
CA PHE A 169 3.84 10.82 13.44
C PHE A 169 5.23 11.38 13.71
N ARG A 170 5.58 11.63 14.99
CA ARG A 170 6.91 12.14 15.37
C ARG A 170 8.04 11.19 14.96
N GLN A 171 7.82 9.88 15.04
CA GLN A 171 8.83 8.88 14.71
C GLN A 171 9.06 8.72 13.20
N THR A 172 8.01 8.87 12.39
CA THR A 172 8.05 8.47 10.97
C THR A 172 7.92 9.62 9.99
N GLY A 173 7.30 10.73 10.42
CA GLY A 173 6.86 11.82 9.56
C GLY A 173 5.78 11.42 8.55
N ALA A 174 5.06 10.32 8.80
CA ALA A 174 4.02 9.81 7.91
C ALA A 174 2.70 10.57 8.09
N GLY A 175 2.00 10.88 7.00
CA GLY A 175 0.75 11.63 7.05
C GLY A 175 -0.45 10.81 7.53
N ALA A 176 -0.40 9.49 7.33
CA ALA A 176 -1.49 8.57 7.65
C ALA A 176 -0.99 7.17 7.97
N VAL A 177 -1.90 6.36 8.51
CA VAL A 177 -1.70 4.95 8.88
C VAL A 177 -2.83 4.06 8.34
N ASP A 178 -2.51 2.87 7.85
CA ASP A 178 -3.49 1.82 7.56
C ASP A 178 -3.02 0.44 8.00
N LEU A 179 -3.84 -0.59 7.74
CA LEU A 179 -3.54 -1.98 8.11
C LEU A 179 -3.09 -2.83 6.92
N GLU A 180 -3.54 -2.51 5.71
CA GLU A 180 -3.40 -3.41 4.57
C GLU A 180 -2.23 -3.06 3.64
N SER A 181 -1.83 -1.79 3.52
CA SER A 181 -0.90 -1.39 2.45
C SER A 181 0.45 -2.08 2.57
N GLY A 182 0.90 -2.38 3.79
CA GLY A 182 2.17 -3.06 4.03
C GLY A 182 2.20 -4.49 3.49
N ALA A 183 1.13 -5.26 3.71
CA ALA A 183 0.97 -6.58 3.12
C ALA A 183 0.99 -6.54 1.59
N VAL A 184 0.28 -5.57 0.99
CA VAL A 184 0.27 -5.40 -0.47
C VAL A 184 1.66 -5.01 -0.99
N ALA A 185 2.37 -4.13 -0.29
CA ALA A 185 3.73 -3.72 -0.62
C ALA A 185 4.72 -4.89 -0.58
N ARG A 186 4.66 -5.74 0.46
CA ARG A 186 5.47 -6.96 0.55
C ARG A 186 5.26 -7.88 -0.64
N VAL A 187 4.01 -8.11 -1.01
CA VAL A 187 3.67 -8.97 -2.16
C VAL A 187 4.18 -8.33 -3.46
N ALA A 188 3.90 -7.06 -3.71
CA ALA A 188 4.37 -6.39 -4.91
C ALA A 188 5.90 -6.43 -5.04
N ALA A 189 6.62 -6.18 -3.94
CA ALA A 189 8.08 -6.27 -3.88
C ALA A 189 8.59 -7.69 -4.14
N ARG A 190 7.95 -8.70 -3.56
CA ARG A 190 8.29 -10.13 -3.76
C ARG A 190 8.15 -10.55 -5.23
N TYR A 191 7.13 -10.07 -5.92
CA TYR A 191 6.86 -10.41 -7.32
C TYR A 191 7.47 -9.41 -8.33
N GLY A 192 8.07 -8.32 -7.85
CA GLY A 192 8.78 -7.34 -8.68
C GLY A 192 7.86 -6.50 -9.57
N ILE A 193 6.63 -6.22 -9.13
CA ILE A 193 5.65 -5.41 -9.88
C ILE A 193 5.43 -4.04 -9.21
N PRO A 194 5.03 -3.00 -9.97
CA PRO A 194 4.71 -1.69 -9.41
C PRO A 194 3.59 -1.75 -8.37
N PHE A 195 3.70 -0.89 -7.36
CA PHE A 195 2.78 -0.78 -6.24
C PHE A 195 2.38 0.68 -6.02
N SER A 196 1.10 0.94 -5.79
CA SER A 196 0.60 2.26 -5.43
C SER A 196 -0.40 2.20 -4.30
N ILE A 197 -0.61 3.34 -3.67
CA ILE A 197 -1.53 3.50 -2.56
C ILE A 197 -2.45 4.68 -2.86
N VAL A 198 -3.75 4.50 -2.62
CA VAL A 198 -4.77 5.53 -2.73
C VAL A 198 -5.65 5.42 -1.49
N ARG A 199 -5.46 6.33 -0.54
CA ARG A 199 -6.16 6.30 0.75
C ARG A 199 -6.90 7.58 1.03
N ALA A 200 -8.07 7.49 1.65
CA ALA A 200 -8.76 8.67 2.17
C ALA A 200 -8.79 8.66 3.69
N VAL A 201 -8.48 9.80 4.32
CA VAL A 201 -8.40 9.91 5.78
C VAL A 201 -9.81 9.87 6.39
N CYS A 202 -10.14 8.85 7.18
CA CYS A 202 -11.46 8.67 7.81
C CYS A 202 -11.53 9.12 9.27
N ASP A 203 -10.39 9.31 9.92
CA ASP A 203 -10.32 9.79 11.29
C ASP A 203 -9.08 10.66 11.48
N PRO A 204 -9.18 11.78 12.22
CA PRO A 204 -8.08 12.73 12.34
C PRO A 204 -7.01 12.27 13.34
N ALA A 205 -5.85 12.93 13.28
CA ALA A 205 -4.70 12.66 14.14
C ALA A 205 -4.93 13.01 15.62
N ASP A 206 -5.79 13.98 15.89
CA ASP A 206 -5.96 14.59 17.21
C ASP A 206 -7.07 13.94 18.06
N ARG A 207 -7.73 12.90 17.54
CA ARG A 207 -8.87 12.23 18.17
C ARG A 207 -8.64 10.74 18.39
N ASP A 208 -9.06 10.27 19.56
CA ASP A 208 -9.13 8.84 19.88
C ASP A 208 -10.24 8.15 19.08
N LEU A 209 -10.00 6.90 18.70
CA LEU A 209 -11.07 6.03 18.22
C LEU A 209 -11.94 5.58 19.40
N PRO A 210 -13.28 5.72 19.32
CA PRO A 210 -14.16 5.28 20.38
C PRO A 210 -14.10 3.75 20.53
N PRO A 211 -14.24 3.20 21.75
CA PRO A 211 -14.17 1.76 21.99
C PRO A 211 -15.09 0.93 21.09
N ALA A 212 -16.30 1.43 20.82
CA ALA A 212 -17.25 0.80 19.90
C ALA A 212 -16.70 0.67 18.47
N ALA A 213 -15.87 1.60 17.99
CA ALA A 213 -15.26 1.50 16.66
C ALA A 213 -14.21 0.39 16.60
N LEU A 214 -13.43 0.20 17.67
CA LEU A 214 -12.45 -0.90 17.73
C LEU A 214 -13.12 -2.27 17.64
N LEU A 215 -14.28 -2.41 18.29
CA LEU A 215 -15.09 -3.64 18.22
C LEU A 215 -15.74 -3.87 16.85
N ALA A 216 -15.97 -2.80 16.07
CA ALA A 216 -16.50 -2.89 14.72
C ALA A 216 -15.42 -3.25 13.68
N LEU A 217 -14.16 -2.93 13.97
CA LEU A 217 -13.00 -3.32 13.16
C LEU A 217 -12.57 -4.77 13.41
N ASP A 218 -12.85 -5.29 14.60
CA ASP A 218 -12.73 -6.71 14.95
C ASP A 218 -13.83 -7.51 14.20
N GLN A 219 -13.45 -8.26 13.16
CA GLN A 219 -14.34 -8.86 12.13
C GLN A 219 -15.22 -10.04 12.62
N ALA A 220 -15.91 -9.89 13.75
CA ALA A 220 -16.79 -10.91 14.32
C ALA A 220 -18.28 -10.75 13.94
N GLY A 221 -18.63 -10.54 12.67
CA GLY A 221 -20.00 -10.66 12.12
C GLY A 221 -21.15 -10.13 12.99
N ALA A 222 -22.25 -10.89 13.12
CA ALA A 222 -23.43 -10.53 13.92
C ALA A 222 -23.13 -10.34 15.43
N ILE A 223 -22.10 -11.00 15.94
CA ILE A 223 -21.59 -10.83 17.32
C ILE A 223 -21.01 -9.41 17.49
N GLY A 224 -20.43 -8.85 16.43
CA GLY A 224 -19.92 -7.48 16.37
C GLY A 224 -21.01 -6.44 16.64
N VAL A 225 -22.22 -6.59 16.09
CA VAL A 225 -23.31 -5.61 16.30
C VAL A 225 -23.77 -5.58 17.76
N PHE A 226 -23.93 -6.75 18.39
CA PHE A 226 -24.26 -6.83 19.82
C PHE A 226 -23.12 -6.33 20.72
N ARG A 227 -21.85 -6.58 20.35
CA ARG A 227 -20.67 -6.04 21.06
C ARG A 227 -20.60 -4.52 20.96
N VAL A 228 -20.88 -3.96 19.78
CA VAL A 228 -20.97 -2.51 19.56
C VAL A 228 -22.10 -1.91 20.40
N ALA A 229 -23.31 -2.50 20.36
CA ALA A 229 -24.44 -2.06 21.17
C ALA A 229 -24.15 -2.14 22.68
N GLY A 230 -23.57 -3.25 23.13
CA GLY A 230 -23.16 -3.43 24.53
C GLY A 230 -22.08 -2.43 24.97
N SER A 231 -21.14 -2.10 24.09
CA SER A 231 -20.13 -1.06 24.35
C SER A 231 -20.78 0.32 24.51
N ILE A 232 -21.72 0.67 23.62
CA ILE A 232 -22.48 1.91 23.69
C ILE A 232 -23.29 1.98 25.00
N LEU A 233 -23.96 0.89 25.40
CA LEU A 233 -24.70 0.83 26.67
C LEU A 233 -23.80 0.99 27.90
N ARG A 234 -22.57 0.44 27.86
CA ARG A 234 -21.59 0.59 28.95
C ARG A 234 -20.98 1.98 29.02
N GLN A 235 -20.84 2.67 27.89
CA GLN A 235 -20.25 4.01 27.81
C GLN A 235 -21.03 4.89 26.83
N PRO A 236 -22.21 5.43 27.22
CA PRO A 236 -23.05 6.24 26.32
C PRO A 236 -22.41 7.57 25.90
N SER A 237 -21.45 8.08 26.68
CA SER A 237 -20.70 9.30 26.33
C SER A 237 -19.92 9.18 25.02
N GLN A 238 -19.60 7.95 24.56
CA GLN A 238 -18.87 7.73 23.30
C GLN A 238 -19.72 7.97 22.05
N ILE A 239 -21.04 8.08 22.16
CA ILE A 239 -21.94 8.22 21.01
C ILE A 239 -21.57 9.46 20.18
N GLY A 240 -21.24 10.58 20.81
CA GLY A 240 -20.81 11.80 20.11
C GLY A 240 -19.55 11.57 19.27
N SER A 241 -18.51 10.96 19.85
CA SER A 241 -17.29 10.60 19.13
C SER A 241 -17.52 9.58 18.01
N LEU A 242 -18.45 8.64 18.21
CA LEU A 242 -18.80 7.65 17.20
C LEU A 242 -19.53 8.29 16.01
N MET A 243 -20.46 9.23 16.27
CA MET A 243 -21.10 10.00 15.21
C MET A 243 -20.10 10.88 14.46
N ALA A 244 -19.15 11.50 15.15
CA ALA A 244 -18.09 12.28 14.52
C ALA A 244 -17.22 11.41 13.60
N LEU A 245 -16.79 10.24 14.08
CA LEU A 245 -16.08 9.26 13.28
C LEU A 245 -16.89 8.80 12.06
N ALA A 246 -18.18 8.54 12.22
CA ALA A 246 -19.05 8.13 11.12
C ALA A 246 -19.16 9.22 10.03
N ARG A 247 -19.25 10.50 10.42
CA ARG A 247 -19.25 11.64 9.49
C ARG A 247 -17.93 11.75 8.73
N ASP A 248 -16.81 11.63 9.43
CA ASP A 248 -15.48 11.71 8.85
C ASP A 248 -15.21 10.55 7.88
N ALA A 249 -15.61 9.32 8.25
CA ALA A 249 -15.56 8.16 7.37
C ALA A 249 -16.48 8.31 6.16
N ALA A 250 -17.64 8.93 6.30
CA ALA A 250 -18.52 9.22 5.17
C ALA A 250 -17.90 10.24 4.20
N ALA A 251 -17.24 11.28 4.71
CA ALA A 251 -16.50 12.24 3.90
C ALA A 251 -15.34 11.56 3.15
N ALA A 252 -14.57 10.70 3.82
CA ALA A 252 -13.49 9.93 3.20
C ALA A 252 -14.00 8.99 2.08
N ARG A 253 -15.09 8.26 2.33
CA ARG A 253 -15.74 7.41 1.30
C ARG A 253 -16.27 8.24 0.14
N GLN A 254 -16.79 9.44 0.39
CA GLN A 254 -17.24 10.37 -0.65
C GLN A 254 -16.08 10.81 -1.54
N THR A 255 -14.89 11.05 -0.96
CA THR A 255 -13.66 11.35 -1.69
C THR A 255 -13.22 10.17 -2.54
N LEU A 256 -13.15 8.96 -1.98
CA LEU A 256 -12.84 7.74 -2.74
C LEU A 256 -13.82 7.51 -3.89
N ARG A 257 -15.12 7.77 -3.68
CA ARG A 257 -16.14 7.65 -4.74
C ARG A 257 -15.94 8.63 -5.89
N ARG A 258 -15.31 9.79 -5.63
CA ARG A 258 -15.01 10.83 -6.62
C ARG A 258 -13.65 10.64 -7.29
N PHE A 259 -12.81 9.74 -6.76
CA PHE A 259 -11.51 9.46 -7.33
C PHE A 259 -11.65 9.02 -8.80
N GLN A 260 -10.91 9.70 -9.66
CA GLN A 260 -10.96 9.46 -11.09
C GLN A 260 -9.87 8.46 -11.47
N TRP A 261 -10.29 7.25 -11.76
CA TRP A 261 -9.40 6.26 -12.33
C TRP A 261 -9.02 6.67 -13.76
N PRO A 262 -7.73 6.57 -14.15
CA PRO A 262 -7.35 6.80 -15.53
C PRO A 262 -8.04 5.77 -16.42
N LYS A 263 -8.37 6.18 -17.65
CA LYS A 263 -8.95 5.27 -18.64
C LYS A 263 -7.96 4.14 -18.89
N GLN A 264 -8.38 2.91 -18.65
CA GLN A 264 -7.66 1.76 -19.19
C GLN A 264 -7.96 1.74 -20.69
N GLY A 265 -6.89 1.79 -21.50
CA GLY A 265 -6.99 1.79 -22.96
C GLY A 265 -7.65 0.53 -23.50
#